data_AF-A0A1P8DYS1-F1
#
_entry.id   AF-A0A1P8DYS1-F1
#
_cell.length_a   1.000
_cell.length_b   1.000
_cell.length_c   1.000
_cell.angle_alpha   90.00
_cell.angle_beta   90.00
_cell.angle_gamma   90.00
#
_symmetry.space_group_name_H-M   'P 1'
#
loop_
_entity.id
_entity.type
_entity.pdbx_description
1 polymer ?
#
loop_
_entity_poly.entity_id
_entity_poly.type
_entity_poly.pdbx_seq_one_letter_code
_entity_poly.pdbx_strand_id
1 'polypeptide(L)'
;ADNVPGWPAKAFDAKVLKDAMSNTIGKTQVAVSSKVKLTAPSIAENGGAVPVTIEIDSPMTADDYIATVYLFVDHNPTPLTSQFTFTP
;
A
#
# COMPACT_ATOMS: atom_id res chain seq x y z
N ALA A 1 -16.21 -1.18 -10.16
CA ALA A 1 -16.58 -0.83 -8.77
C ALA A 1 -17.30 0.52 -8.74
N ASP A 2 -18.06 0.83 -9.79
CA ASP A 2 -18.20 2.23 -10.24
C ASP A 2 -19.31 2.98 -9.48
N ASN A 3 -19.98 2.30 -8.55
CA ASN A 3 -21.17 2.78 -7.84
C ASN A 3 -21.00 2.80 -6.31
N VAL A 4 -19.77 2.72 -5.78
CA VAL A 4 -19.50 2.86 -4.34
C VAL A 4 -19.01 4.29 -4.05
N PRO A 5 -19.81 5.13 -3.36
CA PRO A 5 -19.38 6.48 -2.99
C PRO A 5 -18.09 6.45 -2.17
N GLY A 6 -17.11 7.26 -2.57
CA GLY A 6 -15.80 7.34 -1.90
C GLY A 6 -14.82 6.21 -2.26
N TRP A 7 -15.19 5.28 -3.13
CA TRP A 7 -14.26 4.26 -3.62
C TRP A 7 -13.18 4.88 -4.53
N PRO A 8 -11.88 4.67 -4.25
CA PRO A 8 -10.81 5.24 -5.07
C PRO A 8 -10.57 4.39 -6.33
N ALA A 9 -11.55 4.35 -7.23
CA ALA A 9 -11.55 3.52 -8.44
C ALA A 9 -10.27 3.69 -9.27
N LYS A 10 -9.87 4.93 -9.54
CA LYS A 10 -8.66 5.23 -10.33
C LYS A 10 -7.37 4.66 -9.73
N ALA A 11 -7.30 4.51 -8.42
CA ALA A 11 -6.15 3.92 -7.74
C ALA A 11 -6.13 2.40 -7.89
N PHE A 12 -7.25 1.73 -7.61
CA PHE A 12 -7.35 0.26 -7.65
C PHE A 12 -7.47 -0.32 -9.07
N ASP A 13 -8.02 0.45 -10.01
CA ASP A 13 -8.19 0.00 -11.40
C ASP A 13 -6.93 0.20 -12.25
N ALA A 14 -5.94 0.94 -11.73
CA ALA A 14 -4.65 1.13 -12.39
C ALA A 14 -3.99 -0.23 -12.66
N LYS A 15 -3.29 -0.33 -13.80
CA LYS A 15 -2.62 -1.57 -14.26
C LYS A 15 -1.10 -1.49 -14.19
N VAL A 16 -0.58 -0.29 -13.96
CA VAL A 16 0.86 0.01 -13.92
C VAL A 16 1.16 0.68 -12.59
N LEU A 17 2.24 0.27 -11.92
CA LEU A 17 2.62 0.79 -10.60
C LEU A 17 2.68 2.32 -10.57
N LYS A 18 3.29 2.93 -11.59
CA LYS A 18 3.42 4.39 -11.70
C LYS A 18 2.06 5.10 -11.64
N ASP A 19 1.08 4.57 -12.36
CA ASP A 19 -0.27 5.14 -12.40
C ASP A 19 -1.00 4.88 -11.08
N ALA A 20 -0.85 3.68 -10.51
CA ALA A 20 -1.42 3.35 -9.21
C ALA A 20 -0.90 4.31 -8.12
N MET A 21 0.42 4.53 -8.05
CA MET A 21 1.02 5.45 -7.09
C MET A 21 0.60 6.90 -7.35
N SER A 22 0.60 7.34 -8.61
CA SER A 22 0.17 8.71 -8.98
C SER A 22 -1.29 8.96 -8.60
N ASN A 23 -2.18 7.99 -8.84
CA ASN A 23 -3.61 8.09 -8.53
C ASN A 23 -3.91 7.94 -7.04
N THR A 24 -2.98 7.40 -6.24
CA THR A 24 -3.17 7.15 -4.80
C THR A 24 -2.52 8.22 -3.93
N ILE A 25 -1.24 8.52 -4.16
CA ILE A 25 -0.43 9.41 -3.32
C ILE A 25 0.10 10.64 -4.07
N GLY A 26 -0.29 10.84 -5.33
CA GLY A 26 0.15 11.98 -6.15
C GLY A 26 1.64 11.98 -6.49
N LYS A 27 2.32 10.84 -6.31
CA LYS A 27 3.76 10.68 -6.51
C LYS A 27 4.03 9.38 -7.27
N THR A 28 5.15 9.34 -7.98
CA THR A 28 5.64 8.13 -8.66
C THR A 28 6.89 7.55 -8.00
N GLN A 29 7.37 8.21 -6.95
CA GLN A 29 8.53 7.82 -6.15
C GLN A 29 8.37 8.34 -4.72
N VAL A 30 8.93 7.61 -3.77
CA VAL A 30 8.94 7.96 -2.35
C VAL A 30 10.36 7.77 -1.81
N ALA A 31 10.74 8.58 -0.82
CA ALA A 31 12.02 8.40 -0.16
C ALA A 31 12.01 7.09 0.66
N VAL A 32 13.11 6.35 0.60
CA VAL A 32 13.30 5.16 1.45
C VAL A 32 13.45 5.62 2.91
N SER A 33 12.78 4.93 3.82
CA SER A 33 12.82 5.21 5.25
C SER A 33 13.25 3.96 6.01
N SER A 34 14.23 4.09 6.91
CA SER A 34 14.65 3.00 7.80
C SER A 34 13.60 2.64 8.86
N LYS A 35 12.59 3.47 9.04
CA LYS A 35 11.47 3.21 9.96
C LYS A 35 10.48 2.18 9.42
N VAL A 36 10.50 1.88 8.12
CA VAL A 36 9.57 0.95 7.48
C VAL A 36 10.28 -0.35 7.16
N LYS A 37 9.78 -1.46 7.70
CA LYS A 37 10.31 -2.80 7.44
C LYS A 37 9.22 -3.67 6.82
N LEU A 38 9.54 -4.24 5.66
CA LEU A 38 8.70 -5.19 4.93
C LEU A 38 9.35 -6.57 5.00
N THR A 39 8.66 -7.53 5.61
CA THR A 39 9.09 -8.94 5.65
C THR A 39 8.17 -9.76 4.78
N ALA A 40 8.75 -10.52 3.86
CA ALA A 40 8.05 -11.45 2.97
C ALA A 40 8.94 -12.70 2.76
N PRO A 41 8.36 -13.88 2.50
CA PRO A 41 9.14 -15.06 2.17
C PRO A 41 9.88 -14.85 0.85
N SER A 42 11.05 -15.49 0.72
CA SER A 42 11.83 -15.46 -0.53
C SER A 42 11.11 -16.18 -1.67
N ILE A 43 10.30 -17.18 -1.35
CA ILE A 43 9.50 -17.96 -2.29
C ILE A 43 8.11 -18.15 -1.68
N ALA A 44 7.07 -17.88 -2.47
CA ALA A 44 5.70 -18.22 -2.11
C ALA A 44 5.46 -19.73 -2.30
N GLU A 45 4.90 -20.40 -1.29
CA GLU A 45 4.55 -21.83 -1.39
C GLU A 45 3.46 -22.08 -2.44
N ASN A 46 2.52 -21.15 -2.57
CA ASN A 46 1.53 -21.11 -3.64
C ASN A 46 1.11 -19.65 -3.94
N GLY A 47 0.55 -19.41 -5.13
CA GLY A 47 0.12 -18.08 -5.56
C GLY A 47 -1.21 -17.59 -4.95
N GLY A 48 -1.84 -18.38 -4.07
CA GLY A 48 -3.12 -18.03 -3.46
C GLY A 48 -2.98 -17.17 -2.20
N ALA A 49 -2.00 -17.49 -1.36
CA ALA A 49 -1.73 -16.74 -0.13
C ALA A 49 -0.22 -16.66 0.12
N VAL A 50 0.28 -15.42 0.22
CA VAL A 50 1.67 -15.12 0.56
C VAL A 50 1.66 -14.26 1.83
N PRO A 51 2.21 -14.74 2.96
CA PRO A 51 2.26 -13.95 4.18
C PRO A 51 3.26 -12.80 4.03
N VAL A 52 2.82 -11.59 4.34
CA VAL A 52 3.65 -10.37 4.33
C VAL A 52 3.40 -9.61 5.62
N THR A 53 4.47 -9.11 6.24
CA THR A 53 4.42 -8.31 7.47
C THR A 53 5.02 -6.94 7.22
N ILE A 54 4.30 -5.90 7.63
CA ILE A 54 4.75 -4.50 7.60
C ILE A 54 4.89 -4.03 9.04
N GLU A 55 6.09 -3.62 9.42
CA GLU A 55 6.39 -3.00 10.71
C GLU A 55 6.83 -1.55 10.46
N ILE A 56 6.26 -0.60 11.19
CA ILE A 56 6.62 0.82 11.09
C ILE A 56 6.94 1.35 12.48
N ASP A 57 8.17 1.83 12.66
CA ASP A 57 8.59 2.53 13.86
C ASP A 57 7.96 3.93 13.88
N SER A 58 6.91 4.06 14.70
CA SER A 58 6.10 5.26 14.83
C SER A 58 5.60 5.39 16.28
N PRO A 59 5.66 6.59 16.89
CA PRO A 59 5.09 6.81 18.22
C PRO A 59 3.58 6.55 18.30
N MET A 60 2.86 6.70 17.19
CA MET A 60 1.40 6.55 17.10
C MET A 60 0.66 7.38 18.16
N THR A 61 1.06 8.64 18.32
CA THR A 61 0.43 9.63 19.20
C THR A 61 -0.50 10.55 18.42
N ALA A 62 -1.35 11.32 19.10
CA ALA A 62 -2.26 12.29 18.48
C ALA A 62 -1.58 13.22 17.46
N ASP A 63 -0.34 13.65 17.75
CA ASP A 63 0.39 14.62 16.93
C ASP A 63 1.42 13.96 15.99
N ASP A 64 1.74 12.67 16.18
CA ASP A 64 2.72 11.93 15.38
C ASP A 64 2.29 10.46 15.25
N TYR A 65 1.58 10.17 14.16
CA TYR A 65 1.13 8.83 13.81
C TYR A 65 1.13 8.61 12.29
N ILE A 66 1.10 7.34 11.90
CA ILE A 66 0.94 6.95 10.51
C ILE A 66 -0.55 7.00 10.15
N ALA A 67 -0.96 7.96 9.33
CA ALA A 67 -2.35 8.08 8.90
C ALA A 67 -2.80 6.97 7.95
N THR A 68 -1.92 6.55 7.03
CA THR A 68 -2.27 5.54 6.03
C THR A 68 -1.06 4.74 5.57
N VAL A 69 -1.23 3.43 5.39
CA VAL A 69 -0.26 2.53 4.78
C VAL A 69 -0.85 1.99 3.47
N TYR A 70 -0.08 2.09 2.39
CA TYR A 70 -0.43 1.52 1.09
C TYR A 70 0.55 0.40 0.74
N LEU A 71 0.03 -0.74 0.29
CA LEU A 71 0.83 -1.85 -0.23
C LEU A 71 0.64 -1.93 -1.75
N PHE A 72 1.76 -1.84 -2.46
CA PHE A 72 1.80 -1.98 -3.91
C PHE A 72 2.59 -3.22 -4.33
N VAL A 73 2.12 -3.92 -5.36
CA VAL A 73 2.76 -5.08 -5.98
C VAL A 73 2.81 -4.86 -7.49
N ASP A 74 3.98 -4.50 -8.03
CA ASP A 74 4.14 -4.02 -9.41
C ASP A 74 3.57 -4.99 -10.46
N HIS A 75 3.88 -6.28 -10.32
CA HIS A 75 3.51 -7.31 -11.30
C HIS A 75 2.11 -7.92 -11.11
N ASN A 76 1.28 -7.35 -10.24
CA ASN A 76 -0.11 -7.78 -10.11
C ASN A 76 -1.01 -7.04 -11.13
N PRO A 77 -2.08 -7.69 -11.63
CA PRO A 77 -3.07 -7.04 -12.51
C PRO A 77 -3.73 -5.78 -11.91
N THR A 78 -3.69 -5.65 -10.58
CA THR A 78 -4.06 -4.47 -9.80
C THR A 78 -2.91 -4.18 -8.84
N PRO A 79 -2.04 -3.19 -9.12
CA PRO A 79 -0.86 -2.97 -8.31
C PRO A 79 -1.14 -2.54 -6.88
N LEU A 80 -2.15 -1.69 -6.63
CA LEU A 80 -2.56 -1.36 -5.26
C LEU A 80 -3.34 -2.54 -4.67
N THR A 81 -2.73 -3.26 -3.73
CA THR A 81 -3.33 -4.47 -3.14
C THR A 81 -4.02 -4.20 -1.80
N SER A 82 -3.56 -3.20 -1.05
CA SER A 82 -4.15 -2.87 0.26
C SER A 82 -3.92 -1.41 0.64
N GLN A 83 -4.90 -0.84 1.36
CA GLN A 83 -4.82 0.46 2.01
C GLN A 83 -5.33 0.30 3.43
N PHE A 84 -4.52 0.70 4.41
CA PHE A 84 -4.87 0.70 5.83
C PHE A 84 -4.89 2.13 6.32
N THR A 85 -6.05 2.62 6.75
CA THR A 85 -6.21 3.95 7.32
C THR A 85 -6.30 3.84 8.84
N PHE A 86 -5.56 4.67 9.55
CA PHE A 86 -5.53 4.72 11.00
C PHE A 86 -6.05 6.06 11.48
N THR A 87 -6.50 6.09 12.74
CA THR A 87 -6.68 7.30 13.53
C THR A 87 -5.66 7.29 14.66
N PRO A 88 -5.30 8.44 15.24
CA PRO A 88 -4.61 8.45 16.51
C PRO A 88 -5.44 7.81 17.63
#